data_AF-A0A4Y6V0B4-F1
#
_entry.id   AF-A0A4Y6V0B4-F1
#
_cell.length_a   1.000
_cell.length_b   1.000
_cell.length_c   1.000
_cell.angle_alpha   90.00
_cell.angle_beta   90.00
_cell.angle_gamma   90.00
#
_symmetry.space_group_name_H-M   'P 1'
#
loop_
_entity.id
_entity.type
_entity.pdbx_description
1 polymer ?
#
loop_
_entity_poly.entity_id
_entity_poly.type
_entity_poly.pdbx_seq_one_letter_code
_entity_poly.pdbx_strand_id
1 'polypeptide(L)'
;MKTVKVLVDGVGDYNAGDVVRNAPDGLVEIAISKTRNAASGQLLAEMVGGGSEDVADTERLQFELDKTRKALAESQQREEALRAQVDELSKPPAGQTGEDLDVLKAKAKELKIKGYVAMSADELHAAIEAAGGDGDAK
;
A
#
# COMPACT_ATOMS: atom_id res chain seq x y z
N MET A 1 -21.92 14.09 -9.46
CA MET A 1 -22.35 15.48 -9.21
C MET A 1 -23.27 15.89 -10.34
N LYS A 2 -24.52 16.25 -10.06
CA LYS A 2 -25.51 16.56 -11.10
C LYS A 2 -25.69 18.07 -11.21
N THR A 3 -25.44 18.62 -12.38
CA THR A 3 -25.54 20.05 -12.63
C THR A 3 -26.59 20.28 -13.72
N VAL A 4 -27.57 21.13 -13.41
CA VAL A 4 -28.70 21.42 -14.29
C VAL A 4 -28.76 22.91 -14.54
N LYS A 5 -28.95 23.29 -15.80
CA LYS A 5 -29.27 24.65 -16.20
C LYS A 5 -30.75 24.78 -16.48
N VAL A 6 -31.37 25.77 -15.85
CA VAL A 6 -32.79 26.10 -16.05
C VAL A 6 -32.92 26.98 -17.28
N LEU A 7 -33.83 26.62 -18.18
CA LEU A 7 -33.99 27.27 -19.50
C LEU A 7 -35.29 28.07 -19.63
N VAL A 8 -36.21 27.95 -18.67
CA VAL A 8 -37.49 28.66 -18.66
C VAL A 8 -37.59 29.65 -17.51
N ASP A 9 -38.50 30.62 -17.64
CA ASP A 9 -38.67 31.76 -16.72
C ASP A 9 -38.68 31.36 -15.24
N GLY A 10 -39.24 30.21 -14.89
CA GLY A 10 -39.01 29.61 -13.57
C GLY A 10 -39.44 28.15 -13.44
N VAL A 11 -38.71 27.40 -12.61
CA VAL A 11 -39.08 26.06 -12.13
C VAL A 11 -38.87 26.03 -10.61
N GLY A 12 -39.95 26.09 -9.84
CA GLY A 12 -39.86 26.24 -8.38
C GLY A 12 -39.23 27.57 -7.99
N ASP A 13 -38.14 27.52 -7.23
CA ASP A 13 -37.37 28.71 -6.80
C ASP A 13 -36.24 29.11 -7.77
N TYR A 14 -36.08 28.39 -8.88
CA TYR A 14 -35.00 28.59 -9.84
C TYR A 14 -35.49 29.34 -11.09
N ASN A 15 -34.69 30.28 -11.59
CA ASN A 15 -35.05 31.16 -12.70
C ASN A 15 -34.32 30.78 -14.00
N ALA A 16 -34.79 31.34 -15.12
CA ALA A 16 -34.14 31.17 -16.42
C ALA A 16 -32.66 31.58 -16.36
N GLY A 17 -31.78 30.68 -16.80
CA GLY A 17 -30.34 30.89 -16.83
C GLY A 17 -29.60 30.41 -15.58
N ASP A 18 -30.30 30.04 -14.50
CA ASP A 18 -29.66 29.52 -13.29
C ASP A 18 -28.97 28.19 -13.57
N VAL A 19 -27.74 28.05 -13.05
CA VAL A 19 -26.96 26.81 -13.09
C VAL A 19 -26.89 26.24 -11.68
N VAL A 20 -27.70 25.24 -11.42
CA VAL A 20 -27.81 24.60 -10.11
C VAL A 20 -26.81 23.45 -10.03
N ARG A 21 -25.80 23.61 -9.17
CA ARG A 21 -24.84 22.56 -8.82
C ARG A 21 -25.43 21.68 -7.72
N ASN A 22 -25.33 20.36 -7.87
CA ASN A 22 -26.07 19.39 -7.04
C ASN A 22 -27.58 19.65 -7.10
N ALA A 23 -28.11 19.69 -8.33
CA ALA A 23 -29.53 19.92 -8.56
C ALA A 23 -30.39 18.88 -7.85
N PRO A 24 -31.53 19.28 -7.25
CA PRO A 24 -32.49 18.36 -6.64
C PRO A 24 -33.05 17.40 -7.68
N ASP A 25 -33.44 16.20 -7.24
CA ASP A 25 -33.85 15.12 -8.16
C ASP A 25 -34.98 15.53 -9.10
N GLY A 26 -35.93 16.37 -8.66
CA GLY A 26 -36.99 16.89 -9.52
C GLY A 26 -36.49 17.72 -10.71
N LEU A 27 -35.44 18.54 -10.53
CA LEU A 27 -34.83 19.29 -11.64
C LEU A 27 -34.02 18.38 -12.55
N VAL A 28 -33.33 17.41 -11.97
CA VAL A 28 -32.55 16.40 -12.71
C VAL A 28 -33.47 15.59 -13.61
N GLU A 29 -34.62 15.13 -13.11
CA GLU A 29 -35.60 14.37 -13.89
C GLU A 29 -36.13 15.20 -15.06
N ILE A 30 -36.52 16.45 -14.83
CA ILE A 30 -36.98 17.36 -15.89
C ILE A 30 -35.92 17.50 -17.00
N ALA A 31 -34.64 17.62 -16.62
CA ALA A 31 -33.54 17.73 -17.55
C ALA A 31 -33.25 16.42 -18.31
N ILE A 32 -33.32 15.25 -17.64
CA ILE A 32 -33.13 13.93 -18.25
C ILE A 32 -34.28 13.59 -19.20
N SER A 33 -35.52 13.82 -18.77
CA SER A 33 -36.73 13.55 -19.56
C SER A 33 -36.94 14.53 -20.71
N LYS A 34 -36.10 15.58 -20.81
CA LYS A 34 -36.18 16.62 -21.84
C LYS A 34 -37.59 17.22 -21.91
N THR A 35 -38.21 17.44 -20.75
CA THR A 35 -39.56 17.99 -20.65
C THR A 35 -39.60 19.37 -21.29
N ARG A 36 -40.67 19.65 -22.04
CA ARG A 36 -40.87 20.90 -22.77
C ARG A 36 -42.05 21.68 -22.22
N ASN A 37 -41.96 23.00 -22.30
CA ASN A 37 -43.09 23.88 -22.07
C ASN A 37 -44.16 23.62 -23.16
N ALA A 38 -45.40 23.37 -22.75
CA ALA A 38 -46.48 23.07 -23.68
C ALA A 38 -46.88 24.27 -24.57
N ALA A 39 -46.67 25.50 -24.10
CA ALA A 39 -47.01 26.73 -24.81
C ALA A 39 -45.91 27.19 -25.76
N SER A 40 -44.63 27.09 -25.36
CA SER A 40 -43.49 27.55 -26.18
C SER A 40 -42.72 26.45 -26.91
N GLY A 41 -42.92 25.18 -26.54
CA GLY A 41 -42.17 24.04 -27.08
C GLY A 41 -40.69 23.98 -26.67
N GLN A 42 -40.22 24.95 -25.87
CA GLN A 42 -38.84 25.02 -25.39
C GLN A 42 -38.60 24.04 -24.24
N LEU A 43 -37.36 23.56 -24.10
CA LEU A 43 -36.96 22.68 -22.99
C LEU A 43 -37.03 23.45 -21.67
N LEU A 44 -37.47 22.78 -20.61
CA LEU A 44 -37.58 23.38 -19.28
C LEU A 44 -36.21 23.48 -18.58
N ALA A 45 -35.39 22.44 -18.71
CA ALA A 45 -34.06 22.39 -18.13
C ALA A 45 -33.16 21.48 -18.97
N GLU A 46 -31.85 21.67 -18.83
CA GLU A 46 -30.82 20.90 -19.53
C GLU A 46 -29.71 20.48 -18.56
N MET A 47 -29.20 19.26 -18.72
CA MET A 47 -28.04 18.78 -17.97
C MET A 47 -26.79 19.50 -18.48
N VAL A 48 -26.17 20.32 -17.63
CA VAL A 48 -24.93 21.03 -17.98
C VAL A 48 -23.77 20.33 -17.31
N GLY A 49 -23.10 19.46 -18.08
CA GLY A 49 -21.87 18.79 -17.65
C GLY A 49 -22.08 17.66 -16.64
N GLY A 50 -22.85 16.64 -17.03
CA GLY A 50 -22.96 15.41 -16.22
C GLY A 50 -24.11 14.50 -16.62
N GLY A 51 -24.32 14.29 -17.92
CA GLY A 51 -25.47 13.51 -18.40
C GLY A 51 -25.17 12.77 -19.69
N SER A 52 -24.21 11.82 -19.63
CA SER A 52 -24.10 10.60 -20.47
C SER A 52 -22.69 9.99 -20.49
N GLU A 53 -21.93 10.04 -19.39
CA GLU A 53 -20.61 9.38 -19.28
C GLU A 53 -20.64 8.18 -18.30
N ASP A 54 -21.74 7.98 -17.57
CA ASP A 54 -21.78 7.14 -16.36
C ASP A 54 -21.75 5.61 -16.54
N VAL A 55 -21.82 5.05 -17.75
CA VAL A 55 -21.77 3.56 -17.91
C VAL A 55 -20.41 3.08 -18.43
N ALA A 56 -19.88 3.73 -19.46
CA ALA A 56 -18.58 3.37 -20.02
C ALA A 56 -17.42 3.71 -19.08
N ASP A 57 -17.51 4.82 -18.35
CA ASP A 57 -16.49 5.18 -17.36
C ASP A 57 -16.60 4.32 -16.09
N THR A 58 -17.79 3.86 -15.71
CA THR A 58 -17.93 2.96 -14.56
C THR A 58 -17.28 1.60 -14.82
N GLU A 59 -17.47 1.00 -16.00
CA GLU A 59 -16.79 -0.26 -16.37
C GLU A 59 -15.28 -0.09 -16.47
N ARG A 60 -14.81 1.04 -17.03
CA ARG A 60 -13.38 1.35 -17.11
C ARG A 60 -12.75 1.56 -15.74
N LEU A 61 -13.43 2.29 -14.85
CA LEU A 61 -13.00 2.49 -13.47
C LEU A 61 -13.00 1.18 -12.69
N GLN A 62 -13.99 0.31 -12.89
CA GLN A 62 -14.02 -1.02 -12.28
C GLN A 62 -12.84 -1.89 -12.77
N PHE A 63 -12.54 -1.88 -14.07
CA PHE A 63 -11.39 -2.58 -14.61
C PHE A 63 -10.06 -2.07 -14.04
N GLU A 64 -9.89 -0.75 -13.90
CA GLU A 64 -8.71 -0.16 -13.26
C GLU A 64 -8.63 -0.49 -11.77
N LEU A 65 -9.76 -0.53 -11.06
CA LEU A 65 -9.85 -0.93 -9.66
C LEU A 65 -9.44 -2.39 -9.46
N ASP A 66 -9.88 -3.29 -10.33
CA ASP A 66 -9.53 -4.71 -10.24
C ASP A 66 -8.05 -4.94 -10.59
N LYS A 67 -7.53 -4.21 -11.59
CA LYS A 67 -6.10 -4.24 -11.93
C LYS A 67 -5.23 -3.76 -10.76
N THR A 68 -5.62 -2.67 -10.10
CA THR A 68 -4.88 -2.12 -8.95
C THR A 68 -4.96 -3.05 -7.74
N ARG A 69 -6.12 -3.67 -7.47
CA ARG A 69 -6.26 -4.70 -6.42
C ARG A 69 -5.36 -5.90 -6.65
N LYS A 70 -5.28 -6.38 -7.89
CA LYS A 70 -4.38 -7.49 -8.24
C LYS A 70 -2.91 -7.12 -8.03
N ALA A 71 -2.49 -5.94 -8.49
CA ALA A 71 -1.13 -5.45 -8.30
C ALA A 71 -0.78 -5.29 -6.80
N LEU A 72 -1.74 -4.84 -5.98
CA LEU A 72 -1.55 -4.73 -4.53
C LEU A 72 -1.34 -6.10 -3.88
N ALA A 73 -2.16 -7.09 -4.24
CA ALA A 73 -2.02 -8.45 -3.73
C ALA A 73 -0.67 -9.08 -4.10
N GLU A 74 -0.23 -8.90 -5.35
CA GLU A 74 1.09 -9.36 -5.80
C GLU A 74 2.23 -8.65 -5.05
N SER A 75 2.10 -7.35 -4.77
CA SER A 75 3.09 -6.59 -3.99
C SER A 75 3.17 -7.09 -2.55
N GLN A 76 2.04 -7.31 -1.90
CA GLN A 76 1.97 -7.81 -0.53
C GLN A 76 2.61 -9.20 -0.40
N GLN A 77 2.36 -10.09 -1.36
CA GLN A 77 3.03 -11.40 -1.39
C GLN A 77 4.56 -11.28 -1.55
N ARG A 78 5.03 -10.37 -2.39
CA ARG A 78 6.48 -10.12 -2.54
C ARG A 78 7.09 -9.56 -1.26
N GLU A 79 6.42 -8.63 -0.60
CA GLU A 79 6.87 -8.08 0.67
C GLU A 79 6.93 -9.15 1.76
N GLU A 80 5.95 -10.03 1.84
CA GLU A 80 5.95 -11.13 2.81
C GLU A 80 7.09 -12.12 2.53
N ALA A 81 7.33 -12.47 1.26
CA ALA A 81 8.45 -13.33 0.87
C ALA A 81 9.81 -12.68 1.14
N LEU A 82 9.95 -11.38 0.91
CA LEU A 82 11.16 -10.63 1.24
C LEU A 82 11.36 -10.52 2.75
N ARG A 83 10.28 -10.31 3.50
CA ARG A 83 10.31 -10.25 4.96
C ARG A 83 10.74 -11.59 5.57
N ALA A 84 10.28 -12.71 5.00
CA ALA A 84 10.73 -14.04 5.41
C ALA A 84 12.23 -14.25 5.13
N GLN A 85 12.72 -13.80 3.98
CA GLN A 85 14.16 -13.86 3.66
C GLN A 85 14.99 -12.96 4.58
N VAL A 86 14.51 -11.76 4.91
CA VAL A 86 15.18 -10.88 5.87
C VAL A 86 15.18 -11.49 7.27
N ASP A 87 14.07 -12.11 7.70
CA ASP A 87 14.02 -12.84 8.99
C ASP A 87 15.07 -13.95 9.02
N GLU A 88 15.17 -14.74 7.96
CA GLU A 88 16.16 -15.80 7.82
C GLU A 88 17.60 -15.29 7.79
N LEU A 89 17.87 -14.18 7.10
CA LEU A 89 19.19 -13.54 7.08
C LEU A 89 19.53 -12.81 8.39
N SER A 90 18.52 -12.37 9.14
CA SER A 90 18.70 -11.72 10.44
C SER A 90 18.89 -12.72 11.58
N LYS A 91 18.55 -14.00 11.34
CA LYS A 91 18.86 -15.05 12.31
C LYS A 91 20.37 -15.09 12.48
N PRO A 92 20.87 -14.95 13.72
CA PRO A 92 22.28 -15.13 13.97
C PRO A 92 22.67 -16.55 13.51
N PRO A 93 23.89 -16.75 13.00
CA PRO A 93 24.36 -18.08 12.66
C PRO A 93 24.15 -19.01 13.87
N ALA A 94 23.63 -20.22 13.60
CA ALA A 94 23.43 -21.24 14.63
C ALA A 94 24.75 -21.43 15.39
N GLY A 95 24.77 -21.05 16.67
CA GLY A 95 25.99 -20.97 17.50
C GLY A 95 26.24 -19.62 18.20
N GLN A 96 25.33 -18.65 18.16
CA GLN A 96 25.46 -17.42 18.97
C GLN A 96 24.46 -17.35 20.14
N THR A 97 24.04 -18.49 20.67
CA THR A 97 23.47 -18.53 22.02
C THR A 97 24.62 -18.48 23.02
N GLY A 98 24.45 -17.82 24.17
CA GLY A 98 25.50 -17.66 25.19
C GLY A 98 26.18 -18.95 25.66
N GLU A 99 25.61 -20.12 25.35
CA GLU A 99 26.24 -21.44 25.48
C GLU A 99 27.57 -21.56 24.70
N ASP A 100 27.68 -21.00 23.49
CA ASP A 100 28.92 -21.05 22.71
C ASP A 100 30.01 -20.19 23.36
N LEU A 101 29.63 -19.10 24.04
CA LEU A 101 30.58 -18.24 24.75
C LEU A 101 31.17 -18.94 25.98
N ASP A 102 30.35 -19.71 26.72
CA ASP A 102 30.82 -20.52 27.84
C ASP A 102 31.71 -21.70 27.37
N VAL A 103 31.36 -22.33 26.25
CA VAL A 103 32.18 -23.38 25.60
C VAL A 103 33.52 -22.81 25.13
N LEU A 104 33.52 -21.64 24.49
CA LEU A 104 34.74 -20.95 24.05
C LEU A 104 35.62 -20.55 25.24
N LYS A 105 35.02 -20.05 26.35
CA LYS A 105 35.77 -19.74 27.57
C LYS A 105 36.37 -20.99 28.22
N ALA A 106 35.67 -22.11 28.21
CA ALA A 106 36.21 -23.38 28.72
C ALA A 106 37.43 -23.84 27.91
N LYS A 107 37.35 -23.79 26.57
CA LYS A 107 38.44 -24.17 25.67
C LYS A 107 39.63 -23.19 25.76
N ALA A 108 39.37 -21.90 25.86
CA ALA A 108 40.42 -20.89 26.08
C ALA A 108 41.12 -21.05 27.44
N LYS A 109 40.40 -21.46 28.48
CA LYS A 109 40.96 -21.81 29.79
C LYS A 109 41.87 -23.04 29.70
N GLU A 110 41.46 -24.07 28.95
CA GLU A 110 42.27 -25.28 28.71
C GLU A 110 43.58 -24.95 27.98
N LEU A 111 43.51 -24.07 26.97
CA LEU A 111 44.66 -23.55 26.22
C LEU A 111 45.46 -22.46 26.97
N LYS A 112 45.07 -22.12 28.20
CA LYS A 112 45.72 -21.10 29.06
C LYS A 112 45.84 -19.71 28.40
N ILE A 113 44.86 -19.33 27.59
CA ILE A 113 44.79 -18.02 26.95
C ILE A 113 44.56 -16.94 28.02
N LYS A 114 45.42 -15.93 28.10
CA LYS A 114 45.28 -14.85 29.08
C LYS A 114 44.16 -13.88 28.67
N GLY A 115 43.35 -13.45 29.65
CA GLY A 115 42.29 -12.47 29.42
C GLY A 115 40.98 -13.04 28.87
N TYR A 116 40.87 -14.36 28.71
CA TYR A 116 39.72 -15.05 28.09
C TYR A 116 38.34 -14.73 28.72
N VAL A 117 38.30 -14.31 29.98
CA VAL A 117 37.05 -13.98 30.68
C VAL A 117 36.41 -12.69 30.15
N ALA A 118 37.23 -11.74 29.68
CA ALA A 118 36.81 -10.43 29.20
C ALA A 118 36.68 -10.34 27.67
N MET A 119 37.03 -11.40 26.94
CA MET A 119 37.00 -11.45 25.48
C MET A 119 35.59 -11.74 24.94
N SER A 120 35.28 -11.20 23.77
CA SER A 120 34.06 -11.54 23.01
C SER A 120 34.17 -12.93 22.38
N ALA A 121 33.06 -13.47 21.86
CA ALA A 121 33.06 -14.77 21.18
C ALA A 121 34.03 -14.80 19.98
N ASP A 122 34.07 -13.73 19.19
CA ASP A 122 34.95 -13.60 18.02
C ASP A 122 36.43 -13.56 18.43
N GLU A 123 36.76 -12.81 19.48
CA GLU A 123 38.12 -12.71 20.02
C GLU A 123 38.60 -14.04 20.61
N LEU A 124 37.72 -14.77 21.30
CA LEU A 124 38.01 -16.11 21.82
C LEU A 124 38.25 -17.11 20.70
N HIS A 125 37.44 -17.07 19.62
CA HIS A 125 37.61 -17.98 18.49
C HIS A 125 38.97 -17.77 17.81
N ALA A 126 39.34 -16.51 17.55
CA ALA A 126 40.63 -16.17 16.96
C ALA A 126 41.81 -16.56 17.87
N ALA A 127 41.68 -16.36 19.19
CA ALA A 127 42.73 -16.71 20.14
C ALA A 127 42.90 -18.24 20.29
N ILE A 128 41.80 -19.00 20.24
CA ILE A 128 41.82 -20.47 20.29
C ILE A 128 42.43 -21.05 19.01
N GLU A 129 42.13 -20.49 17.84
CA GLU A 129 42.77 -20.89 16.57
C GLU A 129 44.27 -20.60 16.58
N ALA A 130 44.67 -19.43 17.08
CA ALA A 130 46.09 -19.07 17.20
C ALA A 130 46.85 -19.94 18.21
N ALA A 131 46.20 -20.34 19.32
CA ALA A 131 46.81 -21.20 20.34
C ALA A 131 46.78 -22.70 19.97
N GLY A 132 45.80 -23.14 19.17
CA GLY A 132 45.65 -24.52 18.71
C GLY A 132 46.43 -24.85 17.42
N GLY A 133 46.92 -23.84 16.70
CA GLY A 133 47.68 -23.99 15.45
C GLY A 133 49.14 -24.46 15.60
N ASP A 134 49.62 -24.70 16.82
CA ASP A 134 51.04 -25.05 17.09
C ASP A 134 51.28 -26.58 17.21
N GLY A 135 50.42 -27.40 16.59
CA GLY A 135 50.38 -28.86 16.76
C GLY A 135 50.69 -29.73 15.54
N ASP A 136 50.76 -29.18 14.33
CA ASP A 136 50.96 -29.98 13.10
C ASP A 136 52.04 -29.39 12.18
N ALA A 137 53.25 -29.29 12.73
CA ALA A 137 54.48 -29.11 11.97
C ALA A 137 55.58 -29.97 12.59
N LYS A 138 55.56 -31.26 12.28
CA LYS A 138 56.75 -32.10 12.35
C LYS A 138 56.80 -33.11 11.23
#